data_AF-A0ABD5LVY5-F1
#
_entry.id   AF-A0ABD5LVY5-F1
#
_cell.length_a   1.000
_cell.length_b   1.000
_cell.length_c   1.000
_cell.angle_alpha   90.00
_cell.angle_beta   90.00
_cell.angle_gamma   90.00
#
_symmetry.space_group_name_H-M   'P 1'
#
loop_
_entity.id
_entity.type
_entity.pdbx_description
1 polymer ?
#
loop_
_entity_poly.entity_id
_entity_poly.type
_entity_poly.pdbx_seq_one_letter_code
_entity_poly.pdbx_strand_id
1 'polypeptide(L)'
;MKALSEEGEAKMVSRPILLTQENTPAIFDNNTTFYTQIKGERVASLESTTFGTMISVLPRISNTNQEIEMIINLEDGAEKKSDDEDREEGIEKLPVINRTNISTVARVSEGGSLLIGGYTREDNIKAENKIPFLSAIPLVGRAFSYQSDNNKKNGAYFYVTTAFIR
;
A
#
# COMPACT_ATOMS: atom_id res chain seq x y z
N MET A 1 -19.63 30.10 -13.62
CA MET A 1 -18.40 29.83 -12.83
C MET A 1 -18.64 28.57 -12.03
N LYS A 2 -17.80 27.54 -12.19
CA LYS A 2 -17.82 26.35 -11.35
C LYS A 2 -16.56 26.39 -10.48
N ALA A 3 -16.71 26.23 -9.18
CA ALA A 3 -15.62 26.13 -8.22
C ALA A 3 -15.91 24.91 -7.37
N LEU A 4 -14.95 23.99 -7.29
CA LEU A 4 -15.01 22.78 -6.48
C LEU A 4 -13.68 22.66 -5.75
N SER A 5 -13.73 22.36 -4.46
CA SER A 5 -12.59 22.04 -3.62
C SER A 5 -12.97 20.77 -2.87
N GLU A 6 -12.14 19.74 -2.97
CA GLU A 6 -12.34 18.45 -2.31
C GLU A 6 -11.08 18.11 -1.53
N GLU A 7 -11.25 17.66 -0.30
CA GLU A 7 -10.18 17.20 0.59
C GLU A 7 -10.59 15.85 1.17
N GLY A 8 -9.69 14.88 1.14
CA GLY A 8 -9.93 13.53 1.65
C GLY A 8 -8.67 12.96 2.28
N GLU A 9 -8.82 12.39 3.48
CA GLU A 9 -7.76 11.66 4.19
C GLU A 9 -8.25 10.24 4.49
N ALA A 10 -7.41 9.24 4.19
CA ALA A 10 -7.66 7.86 4.52
C ALA A 10 -6.42 7.26 5.21
N LYS A 11 -6.64 6.61 6.36
CA LYS A 11 -5.59 5.96 7.14
C LYS A 11 -5.96 4.52 7.46
N MET A 12 -5.08 3.60 7.10
CA MET A 12 -5.21 2.17 7.42
C MET A 12 -4.08 1.75 8.35
N VAL A 13 -4.39 1.00 9.42
CA VAL A 13 -3.41 0.49 10.38
C VAL A 13 -3.64 -0.99 10.62
N SER A 14 -2.65 -1.80 10.25
CA SER A 14 -2.65 -3.26 10.44
C SER A 14 -1.59 -3.65 11.47
N ARG A 15 -1.95 -4.54 12.41
CA ARG A 15 -1.06 -4.98 13.50
C ARG A 15 -1.18 -6.50 13.73
N PRO A 16 -0.53 -7.32 12.90
CA PRO A 16 -0.39 -8.75 13.16
C PRO A 16 0.52 -8.98 14.38
N ILE A 17 0.19 -9.98 15.20
CA ILE A 17 0.95 -10.34 16.40
C ILE A 17 1.31 -11.82 16.29
N LEU A 18 2.58 -12.14 16.55
CA LEU A 18 3.14 -13.49 16.53
C LEU A 18 3.85 -13.74 17.86
N LEU A 19 3.67 -14.95 18.39
CA LEU A 19 4.43 -15.45 19.54
C LEU A 19 5.30 -16.61 19.07
N THR A 20 6.57 -16.60 19.43
CA THR A 20 7.50 -17.69 19.15
C THR A 20 8.59 -17.76 20.21
N GLN A 21 9.32 -18.88 20.20
CA GLN A 21 10.48 -19.10 21.05
C GLN A 21 11.76 -18.61 20.36
N GLU A 22 12.82 -18.49 21.16
CA GLU A 22 14.15 -18.16 20.63
C GLU A 22 14.59 -19.20 19.59
N ASN A 23 15.21 -18.74 18.50
CA ASN A 23 15.72 -19.57 17.41
C ASN A 23 14.65 -20.44 16.72
N THR A 24 13.37 -20.10 16.88
CA THR A 24 12.24 -20.84 16.30
C THR A 24 11.51 -19.98 15.27
N PRO A 25 11.45 -20.40 13.99
CA PRO A 25 10.76 -19.65 12.96
C PRO A 25 9.25 -19.66 13.22
N ALA A 26 8.61 -18.52 12.97
CA ALA A 26 7.17 -18.35 13.09
C ALA A 26 6.60 -17.65 11.86
N ILE A 27 5.42 -18.09 11.44
CA ILE A 27 4.74 -17.59 10.24
C ILE A 27 3.32 -17.18 10.62
N PHE A 28 2.95 -15.95 10.24
CA PHE A 28 1.59 -15.47 10.17
C PHE A 28 1.21 -15.36 8.71
N ASP A 29 0.07 -15.94 8.33
CA ASP A 29 -0.43 -15.88 6.97
C ASP A 29 -1.93 -15.58 7.00
N ASN A 30 -2.30 -14.40 6.50
CA ASN A 30 -3.67 -13.97 6.33
C ASN A 30 -3.87 -13.54 4.88
N ASN A 31 -4.28 -14.49 4.05
CA ASN A 31 -4.40 -14.30 2.62
C ASN A 31 -5.81 -14.61 2.09
N THR A 32 -6.09 -14.10 0.90
CA THR A 32 -7.30 -14.36 0.13
C THR A 32 -6.87 -14.75 -1.27
N THR A 33 -7.49 -15.80 -1.82
CA THR A 33 -7.17 -16.33 -3.15
C THR A 33 -8.33 -16.03 -4.09
N PHE A 34 -8.03 -15.29 -5.17
CA PHE A 34 -8.95 -15.06 -6.26
C PHE A 34 -8.78 -16.14 -7.33
N TYR A 35 -9.89 -16.66 -7.88
CA TYR A 35 -9.88 -17.64 -8.95
C TYR A 35 -10.48 -17.03 -10.23
N THR A 36 -9.78 -17.15 -11.35
CA THR A 36 -10.28 -16.76 -12.68
C THR A 36 -10.39 -17.97 -13.59
N GLN A 37 -11.46 -18.02 -14.38
CA GLN A 37 -11.67 -19.08 -15.36
C GLN A 37 -11.04 -18.67 -16.68
N ILE A 38 -10.08 -19.45 -17.18
CA ILE A 38 -9.58 -19.27 -18.53
C ILE A 38 -10.41 -20.19 -19.44
N LYS A 39 -11.25 -19.59 -20.28
CA LYS A 39 -12.02 -20.31 -21.31
C LYS A 39 -11.09 -20.73 -22.45
N GLY A 40 -10.58 -21.95 -22.38
CA GLY A 40 -9.95 -22.63 -23.52
C GLY A 40 -10.99 -23.30 -24.42
N GLU A 41 -10.72 -23.40 -25.72
CA GLU A 41 -11.65 -23.91 -26.76
C GLU A 41 -12.11 -25.37 -26.53
N ARG A 42 -11.41 -26.14 -25.68
CA ARG A 42 -11.76 -27.53 -25.32
C ARG A 42 -11.62 -27.88 -23.84
N VAL A 43 -10.96 -27.05 -23.03
CA VAL A 43 -10.74 -27.27 -21.58
C VAL A 43 -10.82 -25.94 -20.86
N ALA A 44 -11.61 -25.86 -19.78
CA ALA A 44 -11.58 -24.74 -18.85
C ALA A 44 -10.46 -24.97 -17.82
N SER A 45 -9.58 -23.99 -17.63
CA SER A 45 -8.56 -24.00 -16.56
C SER A 45 -8.90 -22.94 -15.52
N LEU A 46 -8.62 -23.22 -14.25
CA LEU A 46 -8.69 -22.25 -13.17
C LEU A 46 -7.29 -21.72 -12.88
N GLU A 47 -7.08 -20.42 -13.06
CA GLU A 47 -5.89 -19.72 -12.57
C GLU A 47 -6.23 -19.03 -11.26
N SER A 48 -5.29 -18.99 -10.33
CA SER A 48 -5.51 -18.39 -9.02
C SER A 48 -4.43 -17.38 -8.67
N THR A 49 -4.81 -16.31 -7.99
CA THR A 49 -3.88 -15.32 -7.47
C THR A 49 -4.19 -15.03 -6.01
N THR A 50 -3.20 -15.25 -5.15
CA THR A 50 -3.31 -15.05 -3.71
C THR A 50 -2.68 -13.72 -3.30
N PHE A 51 -3.39 -12.97 -2.47
CA PHE A 51 -2.91 -11.70 -1.90
C PHE A 51 -3.34 -11.59 -0.43
N GLY A 52 -2.58 -10.85 0.35
CA GLY A 52 -2.84 -10.62 1.76
C GLY A 52 -1.55 -10.32 2.50
N THR A 53 -1.58 -10.48 3.82
CA THR A 53 -0.42 -10.20 4.66
C THR A 53 0.22 -11.51 5.12
N MET A 54 1.49 -11.71 4.77
CA MET A 54 2.32 -12.82 5.27
C MET A 54 3.54 -12.27 5.97
N ILE A 55 3.81 -12.77 7.19
CA ILE A 55 5.01 -12.43 7.96
C ILE A 55 5.69 -13.72 8.36
N SER A 56 6.99 -13.81 8.09
CA SER A 56 7.88 -14.82 8.62
C SER A 56 8.96 -14.15 9.45
N VAL A 57 9.15 -14.65 10.67
CA VAL A 57 10.14 -14.11 11.60
C VAL A 57 10.96 -15.23 12.23
N LEU A 58 12.26 -15.03 12.34
CA LEU A 58 13.16 -15.87 13.12
C LEU A 58 13.88 -14.98 14.15
N PRO A 59 13.49 -15.03 15.43
CA PRO A 59 14.12 -14.22 16.46
C PRO A 59 15.29 -14.93 17.13
N ARG A 60 16.23 -14.12 17.60
CA ARG A 60 17.38 -14.52 18.42
C ARG A 60 17.61 -13.47 19.51
N ILE A 61 17.84 -13.91 20.74
CA ILE A 61 18.08 -12.99 21.86
C ILE A 61 19.58 -12.71 21.93
N SER A 62 19.95 -11.44 22.01
CA SER A 62 21.33 -11.00 22.22
C SER A 62 21.67 -11.01 23.71
N ASN A 63 22.75 -11.69 24.08
CA ASN A 63 23.21 -11.82 25.46
C ASN A 63 23.75 -10.50 26.07
N THR A 64 24.03 -9.49 25.25
CA THR A 64 24.77 -8.30 25.69
C THR A 64 23.86 -7.17 26.16
N ASN A 65 22.72 -6.95 25.50
CA ASN A 65 21.91 -5.74 25.66
C ASN A 65 20.39 -5.99 25.80
N GLN A 66 19.95 -7.23 26.05
CA GLN A 66 18.51 -7.59 26.02
C GLN A 66 17.83 -7.13 24.72
N GLU A 67 18.57 -7.22 23.62
CA GLU A 67 18.09 -6.90 22.27
C GLU A 67 17.59 -8.18 21.60
N ILE A 68 16.55 -8.03 20.80
CA ILE A 68 15.99 -9.11 19.99
C ILE A 68 16.41 -8.81 18.55
N GLU A 69 17.26 -9.67 18.01
CA GLU A 69 17.61 -9.70 16.60
C GLU A 69 16.60 -10.58 15.87
N MET A 70 16.08 -10.12 14.74
CA MET A 70 15.06 -10.81 13.96
C MET A 70 15.42 -10.77 12.50
N ILE A 71 15.39 -11.94 11.85
CA ILE A 71 15.27 -12.03 10.40
C ILE A 71 13.77 -11.93 10.09
N ILE A 72 13.38 -10.90 9.34
CA ILE A 72 11.98 -10.60 9.03
C ILE A 72 11.78 -10.65 7.53
N ASN A 73 10.78 -11.43 7.10
CA ASN A 73 10.23 -11.39 5.76
C ASN A 73 8.75 -11.01 5.86
N LEU A 74 8.37 -9.90 5.26
CA LEU A 74 7.01 -9.39 5.21
C LEU A 74 6.59 -9.27 3.75
N GLU A 75 5.44 -9.83 3.44
CA GLU A 75 4.67 -9.58 2.22
C GLU A 75 3.34 -8.96 2.61
N ASP A 76 3.00 -7.83 2.01
CA ASP A 76 1.70 -7.19 2.16
C ASP A 76 1.10 -6.91 0.78
N GLY A 77 0.07 -7.68 0.44
CA GLY A 77 -0.66 -7.63 -0.81
C GLY A 77 -2.08 -7.13 -0.59
N ALA A 78 -2.47 -6.09 -1.33
CA ALA A 78 -3.82 -5.57 -1.32
C ALA A 78 -4.37 -5.45 -2.75
N GLU A 79 -5.65 -5.78 -2.93
CA GLU A 79 -6.35 -5.51 -4.18
C GLU A 79 -6.42 -4.00 -4.39
N LYS A 80 -5.88 -3.55 -5.53
CA LYS A 80 -6.06 -2.20 -6.02
C LYS A 80 -7.46 -2.12 -6.61
N LYS A 81 -8.40 -1.54 -5.85
CA LYS A 81 -9.67 -1.10 -6.42
C LYS A 81 -9.36 -0.14 -7.56
N SER A 82 -9.72 -0.51 -8.78
CA SER A 82 -9.64 0.39 -9.92
C SER A 82 -10.80 1.38 -9.81
N ASP A 83 -10.50 2.68 -9.86
CA ASP A 83 -11.51 3.74 -9.99
C ASP A 83 -12.20 3.73 -11.38
N ASP A 84 -11.82 2.80 -12.25
CA ASP A 84 -12.44 2.58 -13.55
C ASP A 84 -13.81 1.91 -13.37
N GLU A 85 -14.82 2.70 -13.01
CA GLU A 85 -16.23 2.33 -13.13
C GLU A 85 -16.67 2.19 -14.61
N ASP A 86 -15.83 2.64 -15.57
CA ASP A 86 -16.10 2.69 -17.01
C ASP A 86 -15.48 1.56 -17.85
N ARG A 87 -15.28 0.35 -17.28
CA ARG A 87 -14.91 -0.82 -18.11
C ARG A 87 -16.16 -1.50 -18.66
N GLU A 88 -16.29 -1.53 -19.98
CA GLU A 88 -17.42 -2.11 -20.74
C GLU A 88 -17.98 -3.41 -20.14
N GLU A 89 -19.31 -3.52 -20.09
CA GLU A 89 -20.03 -4.74 -19.72
C GLU A 89 -19.56 -5.91 -20.60
N GLY A 90 -18.81 -6.86 -20.04
CA GLY A 90 -18.39 -8.08 -20.73
C GLY A 90 -16.92 -8.46 -20.58
N ILE A 91 -16.06 -7.59 -20.05
CA ILE A 91 -14.67 -7.95 -19.72
C ILE A 91 -14.63 -8.54 -18.30
N GLU A 92 -14.14 -9.79 -18.15
CA GLU A 92 -13.91 -10.41 -16.84
C GLU A 92 -13.01 -9.49 -15.99
N LYS A 93 -13.52 -9.03 -14.84
CA LYS A 93 -12.80 -8.15 -13.91
C LYS A 93 -11.67 -8.94 -13.23
N LEU A 94 -10.48 -8.90 -13.82
CA LEU A 94 -9.28 -9.44 -13.19
C LEU A 94 -8.76 -8.45 -12.11
N PRO A 95 -8.48 -8.92 -10.88
CA PRO A 95 -7.99 -8.05 -9.82
C PRO A 95 -6.57 -7.58 -10.13
N VAL A 96 -6.31 -6.28 -9.93
CA VAL A 96 -4.95 -5.74 -9.92
C VAL A 96 -4.48 -5.75 -8.47
N ILE A 97 -3.35 -6.40 -8.17
CA ILE A 97 -2.84 -6.53 -6.81
C ILE A 97 -1.57 -5.69 -6.66
N ASN A 98 -1.53 -4.82 -5.65
CA ASN A 98 -0.31 -4.17 -5.23
C ASN A 98 0.35 -5.02 -4.15
N ARG A 99 1.64 -5.33 -4.29
CA ARG A 99 2.41 -6.13 -3.34
C ARG A 99 3.62 -5.35 -2.83
N THR A 100 3.79 -5.32 -1.52
CA THR A 100 4.98 -4.79 -0.85
C THR A 100 5.73 -5.94 -0.23
N ASN A 101 7.03 -6.04 -0.51
CA ASN A 101 7.90 -7.07 0.04
C ASN A 101 9.06 -6.42 0.81
N ILE A 102 9.30 -6.87 2.04
CA ILE A 102 10.41 -6.44 2.89
C ILE A 102 11.13 -7.69 3.38
N SER A 103 12.43 -7.77 3.11
CA SER A 103 13.32 -8.80 3.66
C SER A 103 14.49 -8.09 4.33
N THR A 104 14.61 -8.22 5.64
CA THR A 104 15.59 -7.45 6.42
C THR A 104 16.00 -8.18 7.70
N VAL A 105 17.11 -7.74 8.29
CA VAL A 105 17.53 -8.12 9.64
C VAL A 105 17.43 -6.88 10.52
N ALA A 106 16.61 -6.97 11.57
CA ALA A 106 16.35 -5.89 12.50
C ALA A 106 16.82 -6.28 13.90
N ARG A 107 17.39 -5.33 14.64
CA ARG A 107 17.72 -5.50 16.05
C ARG A 107 17.01 -4.44 16.88
N VAL A 108 16.22 -4.86 17.85
CA VAL A 108 15.33 -3.99 18.63
C VAL A 108 15.49 -4.31 20.11
N SER A 109 15.64 -3.29 20.95
CA SER A 109 15.63 -3.45 22.41
C SER A 109 14.29 -3.98 22.90
N GLU A 110 14.28 -4.71 24.02
CA GLU A 110 13.04 -5.16 24.67
C GLU A 110 12.02 -4.03 24.84
N GLY A 111 10.78 -4.22 24.37
CA GLY A 111 9.71 -3.22 24.44
C GLY A 111 9.85 -2.06 23.46
N GLY A 112 10.92 -2.03 22.68
CA GLY A 112 11.19 -1.01 21.67
C GLY A 112 10.44 -1.25 20.36
N SER A 113 10.46 -0.22 19.51
CA SER A 113 9.94 -0.29 18.14
C SER A 113 10.98 0.25 17.17
N LEU A 114 11.03 -0.32 15.97
CA LEU A 114 11.94 0.07 14.90
C LEU A 114 11.17 0.17 13.58
N LEU A 115 11.40 1.26 12.85
CA LEU A 115 10.95 1.40 11.45
C LEU A 115 11.83 0.52 10.56
N ILE A 116 11.24 -0.47 9.91
CA ILE A 116 11.96 -1.44 9.05
C ILE A 116 11.81 -1.12 7.56
N GLY A 117 10.86 -0.27 7.19
CA GLY A 117 10.66 0.13 5.80
C GLY A 117 9.48 1.10 5.63
N GLY A 118 9.38 1.67 4.44
CA GLY A 118 8.28 2.54 4.06
C GLY A 118 8.58 3.31 2.78
N TYR A 119 7.56 4.00 2.26
CA TYR A 119 7.67 4.90 1.12
C TYR A 119 6.69 6.06 1.25
N THR A 120 7.03 7.18 0.60
CA THR A 120 6.13 8.32 0.41
C THR A 120 6.13 8.67 -1.07
N ARG A 121 4.95 8.94 -1.60
CA ARG A 121 4.71 9.38 -2.98
C ARG A 121 3.87 10.65 -2.94
N GLU A 122 4.29 11.63 -3.71
CA GLU A 122 3.58 12.90 -3.88
C GLU A 122 3.41 13.15 -5.38
N ASP A 123 2.16 13.30 -5.81
CA ASP A 123 1.79 13.60 -7.19
C ASP A 123 1.13 15.00 -7.20
N ASN A 124 1.81 15.99 -7.77
CA ASN A 124 1.33 17.37 -7.88
C ASN A 124 1.02 17.69 -9.34
N ILE A 125 -0.27 17.87 -9.67
CA ILE A 125 -0.75 18.11 -11.03
C ILE A 125 -1.38 19.49 -11.10
N LYS A 126 -0.74 20.39 -11.85
CA LYS A 126 -1.26 21.74 -12.14
C LYS A 126 -1.64 21.84 -13.61
N ALA A 127 -2.91 22.15 -13.86
CA ALA A 127 -3.43 22.40 -15.20
C ALA A 127 -3.96 23.84 -15.30
N GLU A 128 -3.50 24.58 -16.30
CA GLU A 128 -3.98 25.92 -16.61
C GLU A 128 -4.43 25.96 -18.07
N ASN A 129 -5.72 26.23 -18.29
CA ASN A 129 -6.29 26.49 -19.61
C ASN A 129 -6.72 27.94 -19.67
N LYS A 130 -6.33 28.68 -20.71
CA LYS A 130 -6.70 30.08 -20.87
C LYS A 130 -6.88 30.47 -22.32
N ILE A 131 -7.79 31.41 -22.57
CA ILE A 131 -7.94 32.00 -23.90
C ILE A 131 -6.87 33.10 -24.06
N PRO A 132 -6.02 33.04 -25.11
CA PRO A 132 -5.06 34.09 -25.40
C PRO A 132 -5.74 35.46 -25.57
N PHE A 133 -5.06 36.54 -25.18
CA PHE A 133 -5.56 37.93 -25.13
C PHE A 133 -6.68 38.21 -24.12
N LEU A 134 -7.75 37.41 -24.08
CA LEU A 134 -8.88 37.65 -23.17
C LEU A 134 -8.53 37.39 -21.71
N SER A 135 -7.66 36.42 -21.43
CA SER A 135 -7.20 36.11 -20.06
C SER A 135 -6.31 37.21 -19.44
N ALA A 136 -5.75 38.11 -20.25
CA ALA A 136 -4.86 39.17 -19.78
C ALA A 136 -5.58 40.50 -19.45
N ILE A 137 -6.87 40.62 -19.76
CA ILE A 137 -7.63 41.84 -19.50
C ILE A 137 -7.82 42.01 -17.98
N PRO A 138 -7.38 43.14 -17.39
CA PRO A 138 -7.63 43.45 -15.98
C PRO A 138 -9.14 43.39 -15.68
N LEU A 139 -9.53 42.99 -14.45
CA LEU A 139 -10.91 42.84 -13.97
C LEU A 139 -11.71 41.64 -14.53
N VAL A 140 -11.55 41.25 -15.81
CA VAL A 140 -12.38 40.19 -16.44
C VAL A 140 -11.62 38.95 -16.90
N GLY A 141 -10.28 39.01 -16.97
CA GLY A 141 -9.46 37.93 -17.51
C GLY A 141 -9.62 36.58 -16.81
N ARG A 142 -9.97 36.58 -15.51
CA ARG A 142 -10.25 35.36 -14.72
C ARG A 142 -11.50 34.60 -15.16
N ALA A 143 -12.43 35.24 -15.87
CA ALA A 143 -13.59 34.56 -16.46
C ALA A 143 -13.22 33.73 -17.71
N PHE A 144 -12.04 33.98 -18.29
CA PHE A 144 -11.53 33.33 -19.50
C PHE A 144 -10.32 32.42 -19.22
N SER A 145 -10.09 32.09 -17.95
CA SER A 145 -9.09 31.12 -17.52
C SER A 145 -9.71 30.04 -16.61
N TYR A 146 -9.11 28.86 -16.66
CA TYR A 146 -9.43 27.71 -15.84
C TYR A 146 -8.13 27.20 -15.23
N GLN A 147 -8.14 27.00 -13.92
CA GLN A 147 -7.01 26.48 -13.16
C GLN A 147 -7.50 25.26 -12.37
N SER A 148 -6.71 24.20 -12.41
CA SER A 148 -6.91 22.99 -11.61
C SER A 148 -5.59 22.66 -10.93
N ASP A 149 -5.65 22.48 -9.62
CA ASP A 149 -4.52 22.05 -8.80
C ASP A 149 -4.95 20.77 -8.08
N ASN A 150 -4.23 19.68 -8.31
CA ASN A 150 -4.51 18.38 -7.71
C ASN A 150 -3.24 17.86 -7.07
N ASN A 151 -3.22 17.79 -5.74
CA ASN A 151 -2.10 17.34 -4.95
C ASN A 151 -2.50 16.06 -4.21
N LYS A 152 -1.81 14.96 -4.51
CA LYS A 152 -2.07 13.64 -3.92
C LYS A 152 -0.83 13.16 -3.20
N LYS A 153 -0.96 12.86 -1.91
CA LYS A 153 0.12 12.33 -1.09
C LYS A 153 -0.26 10.99 -0.48
N ASN A 154 0.51 9.96 -0.81
CA ASN A 154 0.31 8.59 -0.34
C ASN A 154 1.59 8.07 0.30
N GLY A 155 1.49 7.16 1.25
CA GLY A 155 2.66 6.51 1.83
C GLY A 155 2.32 5.30 2.68
N ALA A 156 3.31 4.46 2.92
CA ALA A 156 3.22 3.31 3.81
C ALA A 156 4.47 3.25 4.69
N TYR A 157 4.29 2.80 5.93
CA TYR A 157 5.36 2.67 6.92
C TYR A 157 5.19 1.37 7.70
N PHE A 158 6.28 0.64 7.86
CA PHE A 158 6.31 -0.68 8.47
C PHE A 158 7.18 -0.64 9.71
N TYR A 159 6.57 -0.94 10.85
CA TYR A 159 7.22 -0.96 12.14
C TYR A 159 7.22 -2.37 12.69
N VAL A 160 8.31 -2.75 13.34
CA VAL A 160 8.36 -3.96 14.17
C VAL A 160 8.43 -3.53 15.63
N THR A 161 7.72 -4.23 16.50
CA THR A 161 7.74 -4.03 17.95
C THR A 161 7.93 -5.39 18.60
N THR A 162 8.78 -5.44 19.62
CA THR A 162 9.12 -6.70 20.30
C THR A 162 8.78 -6.62 21.78
N ALA A 163 8.37 -7.74 22.36
CA ALA A 163 8.13 -7.87 23.80
C ALA A 163 8.43 -9.31 24.23
N PHE A 164 9.03 -9.48 25.41
CA PHE A 164 9.12 -10.80 26.03
C PHE A 164 7.80 -11.13 26.73
N ILE A 165 7.37 -12.38 26.60
CA ILE A 165 6.31 -12.96 27.42
C ILE A 165 7.00 -13.85 28.45
N ARG A 166 6.76 -13.56 29.73
CA ARG A 166 7.29 -14.30 30.88
C ARG A 166 6.26 -15.27 31.42
#